data_AF-A0A931D4Q6-F1
#
_entry.id   AF-A0A931D4Q6-F1
#
_cell.length_a   1.000
_cell.length_b   1.000
_cell.length_c   1.000
_cell.angle_alpha   90.00
_cell.angle_beta   90.00
_cell.angle_gamma   90.00
#
_symmetry.space_group_name_H-M   'P 1'
#
loop_
_entity.id
_entity.type
_entity.pdbx_description
1 polymer ?
#
loop_
_entity_poly.entity_id
_entity_poly.type
_entity_poly.pdbx_seq_one_letter_code
_entity_poly.pdbx_strand_id
1 'polypeptide(L)'
;MYTHVDYLTPMVQLGAAVVGLLVAVPLLVHVLLRWRRYRRDSRGLRTYQRRASLWTQAGVGAAALVLALVMVASGLVGLQRADEAMIANIHRAFPEVRSVESYSWTGADALVDLVMDDGRRYLGVRVSQQSSGEPQFDLNGPSDDADGDC
;
A
#
# COMPACT_ATOMS: atom_id res chain seq x y z
N MET A 1 -17.45 4.63 -20.70
CA MET A 1 -17.06 3.29 -20.25
C MET A 1 -16.21 3.44 -19.01
N TYR A 2 -16.48 2.67 -17.94
CA TYR A 2 -15.73 2.73 -16.69
C TYR A 2 -14.38 2.01 -16.81
N THR A 3 -13.37 2.52 -16.11
CA THR A 3 -12.05 1.88 -16.02
C THR A 3 -12.05 0.83 -14.92
N HIS A 4 -11.34 -0.28 -15.14
CA HIS A 4 -11.17 -1.27 -14.08
C HIS A 4 -10.30 -0.71 -12.96
N VAL A 5 -10.70 -0.94 -11.72
CA VAL A 5 -9.98 -0.50 -10.53
C VAL A 5 -9.60 -1.75 -9.73
N ASP A 6 -8.29 -1.92 -9.50
CA ASP A 6 -7.74 -3.06 -8.79
C ASP A 6 -6.86 -2.57 -7.63
N TYR A 7 -7.43 -2.60 -6.42
CA TYR A 7 -6.72 -2.33 -5.18
C TYR A 7 -6.06 -3.57 -4.58
N LEU A 8 -6.52 -4.77 -4.96
CA LEU A 8 -6.08 -6.01 -4.35
C LEU A 8 -4.62 -6.29 -4.73
N THR A 9 -4.30 -6.21 -6.02
CA THR A 9 -2.94 -6.47 -6.50
C THR A 9 -1.89 -5.57 -5.83
N PRO A 10 -2.03 -4.23 -5.80
CA PRO A 10 -1.03 -3.39 -5.13
C PRO A 10 -1.00 -3.59 -3.62
N MET A 11 -2.13 -3.83 -2.95
CA MET A 11 -2.14 -4.16 -1.51
C MET A 11 -1.40 -5.46 -1.21
N VAL A 12 -1.60 -6.50 -2.02
CA VAL A 12 -0.88 -7.78 -1.89
C VAL A 12 0.63 -7.58 -2.09
N GLN A 13 1.03 -6.75 -3.06
CA GLN A 13 2.45 -6.41 -3.26
C GLN A 13 3.06 -5.70 -2.05
N LEU A 14 2.35 -4.74 -1.46
CA LEU A 14 2.79 -4.06 -0.24
C LEU A 14 2.86 -5.03 0.95
N GLY A 15 1.87 -5.90 1.12
CA GLY A 15 1.87 -6.94 2.16
C GLY A 15 3.05 -7.89 2.01
N ALA A 16 3.31 -8.38 0.79
CA ALA A 16 4.47 -9.21 0.49
C ALA A 16 5.80 -8.48 0.75
N ALA A 17 5.87 -7.18 0.45
CA ALA A 17 7.04 -6.36 0.75
C ALA A 17 7.29 -6.23 2.25
N VAL A 18 6.24 -6.07 3.08
CA VAL A 18 6.36 -6.05 4.54
C VAL A 18 6.93 -7.37 5.07
N VAL A 19 6.39 -8.50 4.61
CA VAL A 19 6.92 -9.83 4.99
C VAL A 19 8.39 -9.97 4.55
N GLY A 20 8.71 -9.54 3.33
CA GLY A 20 10.08 -9.53 2.82
C GLY A 20 11.04 -8.70 3.68
N LEU A 21 10.62 -7.50 4.09
CA LEU A 21 11.40 -6.62 4.97
C LEU A 21 11.62 -7.24 6.36
N LEU A 22 10.60 -7.89 6.93
CA LEU A 22 10.71 -8.59 8.21
C LEU A 22 11.73 -9.72 8.19
N VAL A 23 11.99 -10.33 7.03
CA VAL A 23 13.04 -11.36 6.87
C VAL A 23 14.39 -10.74 6.50
N ALA A 24 14.41 -9.79 5.58
CA ALA A 24 15.63 -9.19 5.06
C ALA A 24 16.38 -8.36 6.10
N VAL A 25 15.67 -7.56 6.91
CA VAL A 25 16.29 -6.68 7.91
C VAL A 25 17.04 -7.47 8.99
N PRO A 26 16.44 -8.47 9.67
CA PRO A 26 17.17 -9.27 10.64
C PRO A 26 18.37 -10.02 10.03
N LEU A 27 18.24 -10.53 8.80
CA LEU A 27 19.35 -11.19 8.09
C LEU A 27 20.52 -10.22 7.87
N LEU A 28 20.25 -9.01 7.38
CA LEU A 28 21.29 -8.00 7.15
C LEU A 28 21.93 -7.54 8.47
N VAL A 29 21.14 -7.34 9.52
CA VAL A 29 21.65 -7.02 10.86
C VAL A 29 22.54 -8.16 11.36
N HIS A 30 22.11 -9.42 11.21
CA HIS A 30 22.89 -10.59 11.60
C HIS A 30 24.23 -10.66 10.86
N VAL A 31 24.22 -10.44 9.55
CA VAL A 31 25.43 -10.37 8.72
C VAL A 31 26.34 -9.24 9.18
N LEU A 32 25.80 -8.05 9.48
CA LEU A 32 26.57 -6.92 9.97
C LEU A 32 27.26 -7.23 11.30
N LEU A 33 26.56 -7.87 12.23
CA LEU A 33 27.12 -8.32 13.51
C LEU A 33 28.22 -9.36 13.31
N ARG A 34 28.01 -10.32 12.42
CA ARG A 34 28.99 -11.37 12.09
C ARG A 34 30.21 -10.78 11.39
N TRP A 35 30.02 -9.79 10.53
CA TRP A 35 31.10 -9.04 9.88
C TRP A 35 31.94 -8.26 10.89
N ARG A 36 31.29 -7.56 11.85
CA ARG A 36 32.00 -6.86 12.93
C ARG A 36 32.85 -7.80 13.77
N ARG A 37 32.33 -8.99 14.11
CA ARG A 37 33.09 -10.04 14.83
C ARG A 37 34.26 -10.56 13.99
N TYR A 38 34.03 -10.90 12.73
CA TYR A 38 35.08 -11.35 11.81
C TYR A 38 36.23 -10.34 11.65
N ARG A 39 35.93 -9.03 11.67
CA ARG A 39 36.96 -7.98 11.65
C ARG A 39 37.75 -7.84 12.95
N ARG A 40 37.27 -8.38 14.06
CA ARG A 40 37.98 -8.41 15.35
C ARG A 40 38.75 -9.72 15.57
N ASP A 41 38.40 -10.79 14.87
CA ASP A 41 39.11 -12.06 14.93
C ASP A 41 40.59 -11.92 14.52
N SER A 42 41.45 -12.67 15.20
CA SER A 42 42.89 -12.78 14.90
C SER A 42 43.12 -13.43 13.52
N ARG A 43 44.27 -13.16 12.88
CA ARG A 43 44.55 -13.60 11.50
C ARG A 43 44.39 -15.11 11.29
N GLY A 44 44.69 -15.94 12.30
CA GLY A 44 44.54 -17.40 12.23
C GLY A 44 43.09 -17.90 12.20
N LEU A 45 42.12 -17.11 12.67
CA LEU A 45 40.70 -17.46 12.68
C LEU A 45 39.94 -16.97 11.42
N ARG A 46 40.60 -16.13 10.60
CA ARG A 46 40.05 -15.58 9.35
C ARG A 46 40.26 -16.52 8.17
N THR A 47 39.42 -17.55 8.09
CA THR A 47 39.47 -18.49 6.96
C THR A 47 38.70 -17.96 5.73
N TYR A 48 39.07 -18.44 4.54
CA TYR A 48 38.37 -18.14 3.29
C TYR A 48 36.90 -18.60 3.36
N GLN A 49 36.63 -19.79 3.90
CA GLN A 49 35.27 -20.33 4.04
C GLN A 49 34.36 -19.41 4.88
N ARG A 50 34.88 -18.83 5.98
CA ARG A 50 34.12 -17.86 6.79
C ARG A 50 33.81 -16.58 6.03
N ARG A 51 34.77 -16.10 5.23
CA ARG A 51 34.58 -14.90 4.38
C ARG A 51 33.54 -15.18 3.29
N ALA A 52 33.65 -16.29 2.58
CA ALA A 52 32.70 -16.69 1.54
C ALA A 52 31.27 -16.85 2.09
N SER A 53 31.10 -17.50 3.25
CA SER A 53 29.80 -17.62 3.94
C SER A 53 29.21 -16.26 4.33
N LEU A 54 30.03 -15.29 4.74
CA LEU A 54 29.58 -13.93 5.02
C LEU A 54 29.09 -13.23 3.74
N TRP A 55 29.80 -13.38 2.63
CA TRP A 55 29.40 -12.80 1.35
C TRP A 55 28.13 -13.41 0.79
N THR A 56 27.95 -14.73 0.90
CA THR A 56 26.71 -15.37 0.42
C THR A 56 25.51 -14.93 1.26
N GLN A 57 25.64 -14.89 2.59
CA GLN A 57 24.56 -14.38 3.45
C GLN A 57 24.26 -12.90 3.19
N ALA A 58 25.30 -12.08 2.99
CA ALA A 58 25.13 -10.68 2.62
C ALA A 58 24.40 -10.54 1.27
N GLY A 59 24.79 -11.33 0.28
CA GLY A 59 24.16 -11.34 -1.05
C GLY A 59 22.70 -11.75 -1.00
N VAL A 60 22.35 -12.81 -0.25
CA VAL A 60 20.96 -13.24 -0.07
C VAL A 60 20.13 -12.17 0.63
N GLY A 61 20.65 -11.57 1.72
CA GLY A 61 19.97 -10.49 2.43
C GLY A 61 19.77 -9.24 1.56
N ALA A 62 20.78 -8.87 0.77
CA ALA A 62 20.69 -7.73 -0.14
C ALA A 62 19.71 -7.99 -1.28
N ALA A 63 19.72 -9.18 -1.88
CA ALA A 63 18.78 -9.55 -2.93
C ALA A 63 17.33 -9.55 -2.41
N ALA A 64 17.08 -10.08 -1.21
CA ALA A 64 15.78 -10.04 -0.57
C ALA A 64 15.31 -8.61 -0.30
N LEU A 65 16.20 -7.74 0.17
CA LEU A 65 15.90 -6.32 0.38
C LEU A 65 15.54 -5.60 -0.93
N VAL A 66 16.32 -5.83 -1.99
CA VAL A 66 16.04 -5.23 -3.31
C VAL A 66 14.68 -5.68 -3.83
N LEU A 67 14.37 -6.97 -3.72
CA LEU A 67 13.07 -7.50 -4.16
C LEU A 67 11.91 -6.89 -3.36
N ALA A 68 12.06 -6.75 -2.04
CA ALA A 68 11.06 -6.07 -1.22
C ALA A 68 10.87 -4.60 -1.65
N LEU A 69 11.96 -3.87 -1.92
CA LEU A 69 11.89 -2.47 -2.39
C LEU A 69 11.18 -2.35 -3.74
N VAL A 70 11.44 -3.28 -4.67
CA VAL A 70 10.74 -3.32 -5.96
C VAL A 70 9.24 -3.52 -5.75
N MET A 71 8.83 -4.42 -4.84
CA MET A 71 7.42 -4.64 -4.51
C MET A 71 6.77 -3.42 -3.83
N VAL A 72 7.50 -2.71 -2.96
CA VAL A 72 7.00 -1.44 -2.42
C VAL A 72 6.76 -0.44 -3.54
N ALA A 73 7.74 -0.24 -4.42
CA ALA A 73 7.63 0.72 -5.51
C ALA A 73 6.47 0.37 -6.46
N SER A 74 6.34 -0.90 -6.85
CA SER A 74 5.24 -1.33 -7.73
C SER A 74 3.89 -1.22 -7.04
N GLY A 75 3.80 -1.57 -5.75
CA GLY A 75 2.57 -1.47 -4.98
C GLY A 75 2.08 -0.02 -4.83
N LEU A 76 2.98 0.92 -4.56
CA LEU A 76 2.66 2.35 -4.48
C LEU A 76 2.18 2.90 -5.82
N VAL A 77 2.85 2.56 -6.93
CA VAL A 77 2.41 2.97 -8.27
C VAL A 77 1.05 2.37 -8.62
N GLY A 78 0.80 1.11 -8.24
CA GLY A 78 -0.49 0.46 -8.45
C GLY A 78 -1.62 1.11 -7.66
N LEU A 79 -1.38 1.49 -6.39
CA LEU A 79 -2.35 2.24 -5.59
C LEU A 79 -2.71 3.58 -6.24
N GLN A 80 -1.70 4.35 -6.67
CA GLN A 80 -1.93 5.64 -7.33
C GLN A 80 -2.81 5.49 -8.59
N ARG A 81 -2.54 4.48 -9.41
CA ARG A 81 -3.35 4.21 -10.62
C ARG A 81 -4.78 3.79 -10.27
N ALA A 82 -4.95 3.00 -9.21
CA ALA A 82 -6.27 2.58 -8.76
C ALA A 82 -7.08 3.80 -8.26
N ASP A 83 -6.45 4.72 -7.50
CA ASP A 83 -7.06 5.97 -7.04
C ASP A 83 -7.48 6.87 -8.19
N GLU A 84 -6.58 7.09 -9.16
CA GLU A 84 -6.88 7.87 -10.36
C GLU A 84 -8.06 7.28 -11.14
N ALA A 85 -8.10 5.95 -11.30
CA ALA A 85 -9.17 5.25 -12.01
C ALA A 85 -10.51 5.30 -11.24
N MET A 86 -10.47 5.19 -9.90
CA MET A 86 -11.66 5.34 -9.05
C MET A 86 -12.22 6.75 -9.15
N ILE A 87 -11.39 7.79 -8.97
CA ILE A 87 -11.81 9.19 -9.06
C ILE A 87 -12.39 9.49 -10.45
N ALA A 88 -11.75 8.99 -11.51
CA ALA A 88 -12.25 9.15 -12.87
C ALA A 88 -13.61 8.46 -13.10
N ASN A 89 -13.84 7.30 -12.47
CA ASN A 89 -15.12 6.62 -12.52
C ASN A 89 -16.21 7.36 -11.73
N ILE A 90 -15.87 7.94 -10.57
CA ILE A 90 -16.79 8.75 -9.77
C ILE A 90 -17.24 9.98 -10.56
N HIS A 91 -16.33 10.77 -11.12
CA HIS A 91 -16.69 11.93 -11.94
C HIS A 91 -17.51 11.56 -13.19
N ARG A 92 -17.31 10.35 -13.72
CA ARG A 92 -18.07 9.86 -14.88
C ARG A 92 -19.49 9.43 -14.51
N ALA A 93 -19.67 8.77 -13.36
CA ALA A 93 -20.97 8.33 -12.86
C ALA A 93 -21.79 9.50 -12.29
N PHE A 94 -21.11 10.47 -11.66
CA PHE A 94 -21.72 11.58 -10.95
C PHE A 94 -21.10 12.91 -11.39
N PRO A 95 -21.62 13.52 -12.49
CA PRO A 95 -21.09 14.77 -13.03
C PRO A 95 -21.20 15.96 -12.06
N GLU A 96 -22.09 15.86 -11.07
CA GLU A 96 -22.34 16.89 -10.04
C GLU A 96 -21.27 16.92 -8.94
N VAL A 97 -20.37 15.94 -8.90
CA VAL A 97 -19.25 15.89 -7.95
C VAL A 97 -18.13 16.77 -8.48
N ARG A 98 -17.82 17.83 -7.75
CA ARG A 98 -16.75 18.78 -8.05
C ARG A 98 -15.37 18.25 -7.68
N SER A 99 -15.25 17.64 -6.50
CA SER A 99 -13.98 17.10 -6.02
C SER A 99 -14.17 16.01 -4.97
N VAL A 100 -13.23 15.08 -4.95
CA VAL A 100 -13.07 14.04 -3.92
C VAL A 100 -11.90 14.46 -3.03
N GLU A 101 -12.15 14.84 -1.77
CA GLU A 101 -11.14 15.43 -0.88
C GLU A 101 -10.39 14.38 -0.04
N SER A 102 -11.07 13.32 0.41
CA SER A 102 -10.44 12.22 1.15
C SER A 102 -10.84 10.88 0.56
N TYR A 103 -9.92 9.92 0.61
CA TYR A 103 -10.07 8.58 0.07
C TYR A 103 -9.45 7.55 1.02
N SER A 104 -10.24 6.56 1.44
CA SER A 104 -9.76 5.43 2.23
C SER A 104 -10.37 4.13 1.72
N TRP A 105 -9.52 3.17 1.33
CA TRP A 105 -9.97 1.84 0.90
C TRP A 105 -9.96 0.87 2.07
N THR A 106 -11.09 0.21 2.32
CA THR A 106 -11.25 -0.76 3.42
C THR A 106 -11.18 -2.22 2.98
N GLY A 107 -11.07 -2.48 1.67
CA GLY A 107 -11.02 -3.83 1.09
C GLY A 107 -12.28 -4.22 0.31
N ALA A 108 -13.45 -3.80 0.79
CA ALA A 108 -14.73 -3.98 0.09
C ALA A 108 -15.25 -2.66 -0.49
N ASP A 109 -15.10 -1.59 0.28
CA ASP A 109 -15.62 -0.27 -0.06
C ASP A 109 -14.54 0.81 0.09
N ALA A 110 -14.67 1.86 -0.72
CA ALA A 110 -14.00 3.13 -0.53
C ALA A 110 -14.84 4.05 0.35
N LEU A 111 -14.22 4.72 1.31
CA LEU A 111 -14.78 5.87 2.01
C LEU A 111 -14.25 7.12 1.33
N VAL A 112 -15.16 7.97 0.87
CA VAL A 112 -14.81 9.22 0.19
C VAL A 112 -15.58 10.41 0.73
N ASP A 113 -14.87 11.52 0.85
CA ASP A 113 -15.49 12.82 1.10
C ASP A 113 -15.76 13.50 -0.25
N LEU A 114 -17.04 13.73 -0.54
CA LEU A 114 -17.50 14.31 -1.79
C LEU A 114 -17.85 15.78 -1.57
N VAL A 115 -17.41 16.63 -2.50
CA VAL A 115 -17.86 18.02 -2.61
C VAL A 115 -18.64 18.14 -3.90
N MET A 116 -19.91 18.51 -3.80
CA MET A 116 -20.79 18.74 -4.94
C MET A 116 -20.59 20.13 -5.55
N ASP A 117 -21.04 20.33 -6.78
CA ASP A 117 -20.98 21.63 -7.47
C ASP A 117 -21.78 22.73 -6.77
N ASP A 118 -22.84 22.36 -6.05
CA ASP A 118 -23.64 23.27 -5.23
C ASP A 118 -22.98 23.66 -3.90
N GLY A 119 -21.78 23.13 -3.62
CA GLY A 119 -21.01 23.40 -2.40
C GLY A 119 -21.36 22.50 -1.22
N ARG A 120 -22.33 21.57 -1.35
CA ARG A 120 -22.61 20.58 -0.31
C ARG A 120 -21.46 19.59 -0.18
N ARG A 121 -21.15 19.23 1.05
CA ARG A 121 -20.12 18.26 1.41
C ARG A 121 -20.79 17.03 1.99
N TYR A 122 -20.47 15.86 1.46
CA TYR A 122 -20.86 14.57 2.01
C TYR A 122 -19.61 13.88 2.52
N LEU A 123 -19.54 13.66 3.83
CA LEU A 123 -18.37 13.06 4.48
C LEU A 123 -18.57 11.55 4.64
N GLY A 124 -17.49 10.79 4.45
CA GLY A 124 -17.45 9.35 4.71
C GLY A 124 -18.43 8.54 3.85
N VAL A 125 -18.74 9.00 2.64
CA VAL A 125 -19.66 8.28 1.74
C VAL A 125 -19.02 6.98 1.32
N ARG A 126 -19.77 5.89 1.49
CA ARG A 126 -19.33 4.56 1.09
C ARG A 126 -19.56 4.37 -0.41
N VAL A 127 -18.48 4.13 -1.13
CA VAL A 127 -18.46 3.78 -2.55
C VAL A 127 -18.06 2.32 -2.68
N SER A 128 -19.04 1.50 -3.07
CA SER A 128 -18.77 0.13 -3.50
C SER A 128 -18.57 0.09 -5.01
N GLN A 129 -17.79 -0.86 -5.51
CA GLN A 129 -17.66 -1.09 -6.95
C GLN A 129 -18.40 -2.35 -7.37
N GLN A 130 -19.21 -2.21 -8.42
CA GLN A 130 -19.73 -3.36 -9.15
C GLN A 130 -18.65 -4.00 -10.02
N SER A 131 -18.87 -5.25 -10.42
CA SER A 131 -17.98 -5.98 -11.35
C SER A 131 -17.82 -5.29 -12.72
N SER A 132 -18.74 -4.39 -13.08
CA SER A 132 -18.68 -3.52 -14.26
C SER A 132 -17.72 -2.32 -14.13
N GLY A 133 -17.18 -2.07 -12.93
CA GLY A 133 -16.39 -0.87 -12.61
C GLY A 133 -17.23 0.36 -12.30
N GLU A 134 -18.55 0.24 -12.30
CA GLU A 134 -19.47 1.32 -11.93
C GLU A 134 -19.48 1.54 -10.41
N PRO A 135 -19.24 2.78 -9.92
CA PRO A 135 -19.31 3.09 -8.50
C PRO A 135 -20.78 3.23 -8.06
N GLN A 136 -21.14 2.61 -6.93
CA GLN A 136 -22.42 2.83 -6.25
C GLN A 136 -22.20 3.55 -4.92
N PHE A 137 -22.92 4.64 -4.70
CA PHE A 137 -22.99 5.29 -3.39
C PHE A 137 -24.02 4.58 -2.52
N ASP A 138 -23.64 4.26 -1.30
CA ASP A 138 -24.61 4.11 -0.23
C ASP A 138 -24.71 5.44 0.52
N LEU A 139 -25.71 6.24 0.15
CA LEU A 139 -26.01 7.50 0.82
C LEU A 139 -26.73 7.30 2.17
N ASN A 140 -26.99 6.05 2.59
CA ASN A 140 -27.56 5.73 3.90
C ASN A 140 -26.50 5.52 5.00
N GLY A 141 -25.26 5.99 4.79
CA GLY A 141 -24.28 6.10 5.86
C GLY A 141 -24.85 6.90 7.05
N PRO A 142 -24.41 6.63 8.30
CA PRO A 142 -25.09 7.12 9.50
C PRO A 142 -25.28 8.63 9.40
N SER A 143 -26.53 9.05 9.23
CA SER A 143 -26.91 10.44 9.34
C SER A 143 -26.67 10.82 10.80
N ASP A 144 -25.75 11.75 11.06
CA ASP A 144 -25.66 12.51 12.31
C ASP A 144 -26.89 13.44 12.49
N ASP A 145 -28.07 12.98 12.09
CA ASP A 145 -29.38 13.57 12.38
C ASP A 145 -29.85 13.02 13.74
N ALA A 146 -29.02 13.24 14.75
CA ALA A 146 -29.34 13.00 16.15
C ALA A 146 -29.00 14.24 16.97
N ASP A 147 -29.43 15.42 16.52
CA ASP A 147 -29.54 16.60 17.36
C ASP A 147 -30.70 17.46 16.87
N GLY A 148 -31.83 17.36 17.57
CA GLY A 148 -33.03 18.14 17.28
C GLY A 148 -34.21 17.82 18.19
N ASP A 149 -33.95 17.44 19.45
CA ASP A 149 -34.97 17.52 20.50
C ASP A 149 -35.24 19.01 20.78
N CYS A 150 -36.44 19.48 20.41
CA CYS A 150 -37.08 20.68 20.93
C CYS A 150 -38.58 20.39 21.12
#